data_AF-A0A8S9YND5-F1
#
_entry.id   AF-A0A8S9YND5-F1
#
_cell.length_a   1.000
_cell.length_b   1.000
_cell.length_c   1.000
_cell.angle_alpha   90.00
_cell.angle_beta   90.00
_cell.angle_gamma   90.00
#
_symmetry.space_group_name_H-M   'P 1'
#
loop_
_entity.id
_entity.type
_entity.pdbx_description
1 polymer ?
#
loop_
_entity_poly.entity_id
_entity_poly.type
_entity_poly.pdbx_seq_one_letter_code
_entity_poly.pdbx_strand_id
1 'polypeptide(L)'
;MLYLSMALVERMSILGIRSFDHETPQKIEFFTPVTLILGHNGTGKTVARETEVKAKVTLQIRDVQGQPMVISRALVATQRDKMVTSLGVSKAVLENVIFCHQEDSNWPLQEAKAVKQRFDDLFASSRYVKALDAIRKCKQEKDSNIKIYKTELKHLGKSREEANKLRNERQDLQQSIENEQRTLASVQQKLDPIVERLNLYKQKYAELIQIQAEIKSCETEKSHLDESVHNLLANIKSEFEGTDEELATVVENADAELDRKQLHLTQLDEAIQLNRMKLRDAESQRNKLSVEIAQLEMQVKHLKDGISTRDNLLLSALQHYNLPVFDDLPANEEQVASAVRHLNSLLRSVDASETELKVFLPCGTFAIQ
;
A
#
# COMPACT_ATOMS: atom_id res chain seq x y z
N MET A 1 10.63 79.97 81.26
CA MET A 1 9.41 80.80 81.29
C MET A 1 8.91 80.91 79.85
N LEU A 2 8.06 79.98 79.42
CA LEU A 2 7.38 80.10 78.13
C LEU A 2 6.31 81.17 78.31
N TYR A 3 6.55 82.37 77.78
CA TYR A 3 5.46 83.33 77.59
C TYR A 3 4.48 82.67 76.63
N LEU A 4 3.36 82.19 77.16
CA LEU A 4 2.25 81.75 76.34
C LEU A 4 1.75 83.00 75.62
N SER A 5 2.12 83.18 74.35
CA SER A 5 1.57 84.23 73.51
C SER A 5 0.08 83.96 73.34
N MET A 6 -0.73 84.65 74.14
CA MET A 6 -2.18 84.58 74.06
C MET A 6 -2.63 85.24 72.76
N ALA A 7 -3.49 84.57 72.00
CA ALA A 7 -4.15 85.18 70.87
C ALA A 7 -5.06 86.32 71.38
N LEU A 8 -5.02 87.47 70.72
CA LEU A 8 -5.69 88.70 71.18
C LEU A 8 -6.46 89.33 70.03
N VAL A 9 -7.66 89.81 70.30
CA VAL A 9 -8.38 90.70 69.37
C VAL A 9 -7.90 92.12 69.66
N GLU A 10 -7.32 92.80 68.67
CA GLU A 10 -6.72 94.12 68.83
C GLU A 10 -7.66 95.22 68.33
N ARG A 11 -8.23 95.04 67.13
CA ARG A 11 -9.16 96.02 66.54
C ARG A 11 -10.29 95.35 65.79
N MET A 12 -11.46 95.99 65.78
CA MET A 12 -12.59 95.63 64.92
C MET A 12 -13.03 96.86 64.13
N SER A 13 -13.30 96.67 62.86
CA SER A 13 -13.92 97.68 62.00
C SER A 13 -15.24 97.15 61.46
N ILE A 14 -16.28 97.96 61.56
CA ILE A 14 -17.65 97.65 61.16
C ILE A 14 -18.12 98.69 60.15
N LEU A 15 -18.65 98.24 59.03
CA LEU A 15 -19.25 99.07 57.99
C LEU A 15 -20.53 98.39 57.49
N GLY A 16 -21.63 99.15 57.44
CA GLY A 16 -22.87 98.71 56.81
C GLY A 16 -23.60 97.57 57.51
N ILE A 17 -23.63 97.59 58.85
CA ILE A 17 -24.38 96.62 59.68
C ILE A 17 -25.34 97.37 60.58
N ARG A 18 -26.65 97.09 60.48
CA ARG A 18 -27.69 97.69 61.33
C ARG A 18 -27.58 99.23 61.37
N SER A 19 -27.30 99.79 62.55
CA SER A 19 -27.20 101.24 62.78
C SER A 19 -25.90 101.86 62.27
N PHE A 20 -24.96 101.06 61.76
CA PHE A 20 -23.70 101.55 61.17
C PHE A 20 -23.89 101.81 59.67
N ASP A 21 -23.58 103.02 59.23
CA ASP A 21 -23.72 103.44 57.83
C ASP A 21 -22.80 102.67 56.86
N HIS A 22 -23.05 102.81 55.56
CA HIS A 22 -22.28 102.17 54.50
C HIS A 22 -21.13 103.04 53.97
N GLU A 23 -20.96 104.26 54.49
CA GLU A 23 -20.00 105.24 53.97
C GLU A 23 -18.74 105.33 54.83
N THR A 24 -18.89 105.23 56.15
CA THR A 24 -17.80 105.43 57.11
C THR A 24 -17.57 104.20 58.01
N PRO A 25 -16.40 103.53 57.92
CA PRO A 25 -16.13 102.38 58.76
C PRO A 25 -15.87 102.82 60.20
N GLN A 26 -16.71 102.36 61.13
CA GLN A 26 -16.52 102.57 62.55
C GLN A 26 -15.44 101.62 63.06
N LYS A 27 -14.55 102.10 63.94
CA LYS A 27 -13.42 101.34 64.48
C LYS A 27 -13.53 101.23 66.00
N ILE A 28 -13.31 100.02 66.52
CA ILE A 28 -13.24 99.69 67.94
C ILE A 28 -11.84 99.14 68.19
N GLU A 29 -11.14 99.72 69.17
CA GLU A 29 -9.89 99.18 69.68
C GLU A 29 -10.18 98.39 70.97
N PHE A 30 -9.65 97.18 71.06
CA PHE A 30 -9.78 96.34 72.25
C PHE A 30 -8.53 96.45 73.11
N PHE A 31 -8.73 96.66 74.40
CA PHE A 31 -7.70 96.79 75.41
C PHE A 31 -7.68 95.57 76.33
N THR A 32 -6.49 95.23 76.81
CA THR A 32 -6.26 94.18 77.81
C THR A 32 -6.14 94.81 79.20
N PRO A 33 -6.76 94.25 80.26
CA PRO A 33 -7.53 93.00 80.27
C PRO A 33 -9.03 93.16 79.95
N VAL A 34 -9.56 94.40 79.96
CA VAL A 34 -11.00 94.66 79.82
C VAL A 34 -11.24 95.85 78.88
N THR A 35 -12.19 95.68 77.95
CA THR A 35 -12.71 96.74 77.09
C THR A 35 -14.17 96.99 77.45
N LEU A 36 -14.50 98.22 77.86
CA LEU A 36 -15.87 98.60 78.22
C LEU A 36 -16.55 99.29 77.03
N ILE A 37 -17.68 98.73 76.57
CA ILE A 37 -18.48 99.29 75.47
C ILE A 37 -19.83 99.74 76.04
N LEU A 38 -20.07 101.05 76.07
CA LEU A 38 -21.30 101.68 76.60
C LEU A 38 -22.12 102.34 75.49
N GLY A 39 -23.41 102.55 75.74
CA GLY A 39 -24.34 103.19 74.80
C GLY A 39 -25.79 102.93 75.18
N HIS A 40 -26.72 103.69 74.60
CA HIS A 40 -28.16 103.49 74.79
C HIS A 40 -28.65 102.19 74.11
N ASN A 41 -29.80 101.66 74.51
CA ASN A 41 -30.36 100.49 73.83
C ASN A 41 -30.63 100.82 72.36
N GLY A 42 -30.29 99.90 71.45
CA GLY A 42 -30.38 100.12 70.01
C GLY A 42 -29.16 100.81 69.37
N THR A 43 -28.14 101.23 70.13
CA THR A 43 -26.92 101.87 69.56
C THR A 43 -25.91 100.89 68.94
N GLY A 44 -26.33 99.66 68.60
CA GLY A 44 -25.44 98.68 67.96
C GLY A 44 -24.41 97.99 68.86
N LYS A 45 -24.58 98.00 70.20
CA LYS A 45 -23.66 97.33 71.15
C LYS A 45 -23.60 95.81 70.95
N THR A 46 -24.73 95.19 70.60
CA THR A 46 -24.81 93.75 70.32
C THR A 46 -24.48 93.52 68.86
N VAL A 47 -23.40 92.79 68.59
CA VAL A 47 -22.97 92.44 67.23
C VAL A 47 -23.96 91.42 66.65
N ALA A 48 -24.54 91.76 65.50
CA ALA A 48 -25.55 90.94 64.83
C ALA A 48 -24.98 89.60 64.30
N ARG A 49 -25.82 88.56 64.28
CA ARG A 49 -25.55 87.30 63.54
C ARG A 49 -25.81 87.41 62.03
N GLU A 50 -26.22 88.59 61.54
CA GLU A 50 -26.75 88.78 60.18
C GLU A 50 -25.70 88.68 59.06
N THR A 51 -26.12 88.06 57.96
CA THR A 51 -25.46 88.05 56.67
C THR A 51 -26.13 89.06 55.75
N GLU A 52 -25.94 90.36 56.00
CA GLU A 52 -26.34 91.39 55.04
C GLU A 52 -25.28 91.51 53.95
N VAL A 53 -25.73 91.49 52.68
CA VAL A 53 -24.88 91.31 51.49
C VAL A 53 -23.95 92.51 51.22
N LYS A 54 -24.13 93.65 51.92
CA LYS A 54 -23.32 94.88 51.80
C LYS A 54 -22.49 95.22 53.05
N ALA A 55 -22.47 94.34 54.05
CA ALA A 55 -21.74 94.55 55.29
C ALA A 55 -20.27 94.11 55.21
N LYS A 56 -19.36 94.90 55.81
CA LYS A 56 -17.95 94.52 55.97
C LYS A 56 -17.55 94.60 57.44
N VAL A 57 -17.13 93.45 57.99
CA VAL A 57 -16.48 93.36 59.31
C VAL A 57 -15.03 92.98 59.11
N THR A 58 -14.12 93.77 59.65
CA THR A 58 -12.68 93.47 59.63
C THR A 58 -12.16 93.39 61.07
N LEU A 59 -11.64 92.22 61.45
CA LEU A 59 -11.00 91.97 62.74
C LEU A 59 -9.49 91.92 62.56
N GLN A 60 -8.77 92.69 63.37
CA GLN A 60 -7.32 92.58 63.55
C GLN A 60 -7.08 91.77 64.81
N ILE A 61 -6.41 90.64 64.66
CA ILE A 61 -6.18 89.65 65.70
C ILE A 61 -4.70 89.29 65.69
N ARG A 62 -4.11 89.07 66.86
CA ARG A 62 -2.80 88.46 67.01
C ARG A 62 -2.96 86.96 67.21
N ASP A 63 -2.26 86.15 66.41
CA ASP A 63 -2.32 84.69 66.52
C ASP A 63 -1.56 84.17 67.75
N VAL A 64 -1.64 82.84 67.97
CA VAL A 64 -0.91 82.16 69.06
C VAL A 64 0.61 82.25 68.93
N GLN A 65 1.16 82.69 67.79
CA GLN A 65 2.59 82.91 67.56
C GLN A 65 3.00 84.39 67.68
N GLY A 66 2.05 85.27 68.02
CA GLY A 66 2.28 86.70 68.15
C GLY A 66 2.22 87.48 66.84
N GLN A 67 1.85 86.87 65.71
CA GLN A 67 1.78 87.51 64.40
C GLN A 67 0.46 88.26 64.19
N PRO A 68 0.48 89.49 63.66
CA PRO A 68 -0.72 90.25 63.36
C PRO A 68 -1.43 89.65 62.13
N MET A 69 -2.70 89.36 62.27
CA MET A 69 -3.58 88.84 61.23
C MET A 69 -4.82 89.72 61.07
N VAL A 70 -5.24 89.91 59.82
CA VAL A 70 -6.47 90.65 59.51
C VAL A 70 -7.46 89.70 58.86
N ILE A 71 -8.61 89.51 59.50
CA ILE A 71 -9.70 88.67 59.03
C ILE A 71 -10.86 89.59 58.62
N SER A 72 -11.25 89.56 57.35
CA SER A 72 -12.31 90.43 56.83
C SER A 72 -13.46 89.60 56.28
N ARG A 73 -14.57 89.56 57.00
CA ARG A 73 -15.78 88.81 56.64
C ARG A 73 -16.68 89.65 55.73
N ALA A 74 -16.15 90.04 54.57
CA ALA A 74 -16.98 90.43 53.43
C ALA A 74 -17.29 89.14 52.64
N LEU A 75 -18.41 88.50 52.97
CA LEU A 75 -19.09 87.50 52.13
C LEU A 75 -18.37 86.21 51.69
N VAL A 76 -17.42 85.61 52.42
CA VAL A 76 -16.94 84.24 52.09
C VAL A 76 -16.78 83.35 53.33
N ALA A 77 -17.45 82.19 53.28
CA ALA A 77 -17.44 81.16 54.33
C ALA A 77 -16.04 80.54 54.60
N THR A 78 -15.07 80.74 53.71
CA THR A 78 -13.72 80.15 53.75
C THR A 78 -12.79 80.74 54.81
N GLN A 79 -13.13 81.90 55.39
CA GLN A 79 -12.29 82.54 56.41
C GLN A 79 -12.59 82.09 57.86
N ARG A 80 -13.71 81.39 58.10
CA ARG A 80 -14.04 80.89 59.45
C ARG A 80 -13.08 79.78 59.91
N ASP A 81 -12.74 78.85 59.04
CA ASP A 81 -11.85 77.74 59.41
C ASP A 81 -10.42 78.22 59.68
N LYS A 82 -9.97 79.23 58.93
CA LYS A 82 -8.68 79.90 59.19
C LYS A 82 -8.64 80.58 60.56
N MET A 83 -9.75 81.21 60.98
CA MET A 83 -9.86 81.84 62.29
C MET A 83 -9.74 80.83 63.44
N VAL A 84 -10.40 79.68 63.32
CA VAL A 84 -10.33 78.55 64.29
C VAL A 84 -8.88 78.05 64.43
N THR A 85 -8.18 77.87 63.32
CA THR A 85 -6.78 77.42 63.31
C THR A 85 -5.82 78.46 63.89
N SER A 86 -5.96 79.74 63.54
CA SER A 86 -5.06 80.81 63.98
C SER A 86 -5.26 81.22 65.45
N LEU A 87 -6.49 81.16 65.95
CA LEU A 87 -6.79 81.40 67.37
C LEU A 87 -6.47 80.20 68.26
N GLY A 88 -6.24 79.00 67.68
CA GLY A 88 -5.97 77.78 68.42
C GLY A 88 -7.17 77.25 69.23
N VAL A 89 -8.39 77.63 68.84
CA VAL A 89 -9.62 77.32 69.57
C VAL A 89 -10.61 76.65 68.64
N SER A 90 -11.33 75.63 69.10
CA SER A 90 -12.31 74.92 68.27
C SER A 90 -13.49 75.82 67.88
N LYS A 91 -14.13 75.54 66.74
CA LYS A 91 -15.31 76.27 66.28
C LYS A 91 -16.43 76.31 67.33
N ALA A 92 -16.64 75.19 68.02
CA ALA A 92 -17.66 75.09 69.07
C ALA A 92 -17.34 75.97 70.28
N VAL A 93 -16.07 76.08 70.69
CA VAL A 93 -15.67 77.00 71.78
C VAL A 93 -15.84 78.46 71.34
N LEU A 94 -15.45 78.80 70.10
CA LEU A 94 -15.61 80.16 69.58
C LEU A 94 -17.08 80.60 69.51
N GLU A 95 -17.99 79.73 69.07
CA GLU A 95 -19.41 80.06 68.88
C GLU A 95 -20.24 79.95 70.16
N ASN A 96 -19.96 78.97 71.03
CA ASN A 96 -20.79 78.68 72.20
C ASN A 96 -20.26 79.30 73.50
N VAL A 97 -18.96 79.64 73.58
CA VAL A 97 -18.29 80.12 74.80
C VAL A 97 -17.75 81.55 74.65
N ILE A 98 -16.95 81.82 73.60
CA ILE A 98 -16.26 83.11 73.46
C ILE A 98 -17.16 84.19 72.84
N PHE A 99 -17.79 83.88 71.70
CA PHE A 99 -18.72 84.78 71.00
C PHE A 99 -20.16 84.26 71.10
N CYS A 100 -20.56 83.91 72.33
CA CYS A 100 -21.93 83.49 72.60
C CYS A 100 -22.90 84.64 72.34
N HIS A 101 -24.02 84.37 71.68
CA HIS A 101 -25.02 85.39 71.41
C HIS A 101 -25.75 85.77 72.69
N GLN A 102 -26.18 87.02 72.83
CA GLN A 102 -26.84 87.51 74.05
C GLN A 102 -28.08 86.68 74.41
N GLU A 103 -28.88 86.29 73.42
CA GLU A 103 -30.08 85.45 73.59
C GLU A 103 -29.74 83.99 73.94
N ASP A 104 -28.57 83.50 73.52
CA ASP A 104 -28.13 82.12 73.76
C ASP A 104 -27.23 82.00 75.00
N SER A 105 -26.95 83.10 75.71
CA SER A 105 -26.01 83.13 76.85
C SER A 105 -26.43 82.22 78.00
N ASN A 106 -27.74 81.95 78.12
CA ASN A 106 -28.31 81.04 79.11
C ASN A 106 -28.39 79.59 78.61
N TRP A 107 -27.74 79.23 77.50
CA TRP A 107 -27.73 77.85 76.99
C TRP A 107 -27.36 76.78 78.03
N PRO A 108 -26.49 77.03 79.03
CA PRO A 108 -26.21 76.02 80.08
C PRO A 108 -27.41 75.71 80.97
N LEU A 109 -28.42 76.59 81.00
CA LEU A 109 -29.67 76.44 81.76
C LEU A 109 -30.82 75.92 80.90
N GLN A 110 -30.59 75.64 79.62
CA GLN A 110 -31.58 75.04 78.73
C GLN A 110 -31.77 73.55 79.04
N GLU A 111 -32.73 72.93 78.36
CA GLU A 111 -33.05 71.51 78.52
C GLU A 111 -31.84 70.60 78.25
N ALA A 112 -31.78 69.47 78.97
CA ALA A 112 -30.64 68.55 78.98
C ALA A 112 -30.17 68.10 77.59
N LYS A 113 -31.10 67.95 76.63
CA LYS A 113 -30.77 67.56 75.26
C LYS A 113 -29.96 68.63 74.52
N ALA A 114 -30.35 69.90 74.64
CA ALA A 114 -29.66 71.02 74.00
C ALA A 114 -28.28 71.24 74.62
N VAL A 115 -28.20 71.18 75.96
CA VAL A 115 -26.94 71.27 76.71
C VAL A 115 -25.99 70.14 76.32
N LYS A 116 -26.48 68.89 76.28
CA LYS A 116 -25.67 67.72 75.89
C LYS A 116 -25.12 67.86 74.48
N GLN A 117 -25.93 68.30 73.52
CA GLN A 117 -25.47 68.52 72.15
C GLN A 117 -24.33 69.55 72.10
N ARG A 118 -24.45 70.67 72.82
CA ARG A 118 -23.39 71.70 72.89
C ARG A 118 -22.11 71.17 73.55
N PHE A 119 -22.22 70.31 74.57
CA PHE A 119 -21.07 69.62 75.16
C PHE A 119 -20.45 68.59 74.21
N ASP A 120 -21.25 67.80 73.50
CA ASP A 120 -20.77 66.83 72.52
C ASP A 120 -20.03 67.53 71.36
N ASP A 121 -20.51 68.70 70.93
CA ASP A 121 -19.85 69.55 69.94
C ASP A 121 -18.56 70.20 70.48
N LEU A 122 -18.54 70.56 71.77
CA LEU A 122 -17.37 71.13 72.46
C LEU A 122 -16.23 70.11 72.57
N PHE A 123 -16.56 68.89 72.98
CA PHE A 123 -15.59 67.81 73.20
C PHE A 123 -15.30 66.98 71.95
N ALA A 124 -16.10 67.13 70.89
CA ALA A 124 -15.98 66.40 69.62
C ALA A 124 -15.78 64.88 69.79
N SER A 125 -16.36 64.32 70.86
CA SER A 125 -16.16 62.93 71.32
C SER A 125 -16.57 61.89 70.26
N SER A 126 -17.53 62.25 69.42
CA SER A 126 -18.04 61.40 68.32
C SER A 126 -16.98 61.03 67.27
N ARG A 127 -15.91 61.83 67.11
CA ARG A 127 -14.83 61.53 66.15
C ARG A 127 -14.05 60.28 66.54
N TYR A 128 -13.73 60.14 67.83
CA TYR A 128 -13.00 58.99 68.35
C TYR A 128 -13.84 57.71 68.29
N VAL A 129 -15.14 57.81 68.56
CA VAL A 129 -16.07 56.67 68.45
C VAL A 129 -16.11 56.16 67.00
N LYS A 130 -16.26 57.06 66.01
CA LYS A 130 -16.25 56.68 64.59
C LYS A 130 -14.92 56.04 64.15
N ALA A 131 -13.79 56.55 64.65
CA ALA A 131 -12.48 55.97 64.35
C ALA A 131 -12.34 54.55 64.92
N LEU A 132 -12.80 54.32 66.16
CA LEU A 132 -12.81 52.99 66.78
C LEU A 132 -13.70 52.01 66.02
N ASP A 133 -14.88 52.43 65.57
CA ASP A 133 -15.77 51.57 64.79
C ASP A 133 -15.17 51.21 63.43
N ALA A 134 -14.47 52.15 62.77
CA ALA A 134 -13.74 51.87 61.54
C ALA A 134 -12.61 50.84 61.76
N ILE A 135 -11.86 50.95 62.86
CA ILE A 135 -10.81 49.99 63.23
C ILE A 135 -11.42 48.60 63.49
N ARG A 136 -12.53 48.54 64.23
CA ARG A 136 -13.24 47.27 64.51
C ARG A 136 -13.71 46.60 63.23
N LYS A 137 -14.28 47.37 62.31
CA LYS A 137 -14.74 46.86 61.01
C LYS A 137 -13.58 46.32 60.17
N CYS A 138 -12.48 47.07 60.08
CA CYS A 138 -11.27 46.62 59.38
C CYS A 138 -10.72 45.31 59.97
N LYS A 139 -10.67 45.19 61.30
CA LYS A 139 -10.25 43.95 61.96
C LYS A 139 -11.14 42.77 61.56
N GLN A 140 -12.47 42.92 61.59
CA GLN A 140 -13.40 41.86 61.21
C GLN A 140 -13.22 41.40 59.76
N GLU A 141 -12.99 42.34 58.83
CA GLU A 141 -12.71 42.02 57.42
C GLU A 141 -11.41 41.22 57.28
N LYS A 142 -10.34 41.62 57.98
CA LYS A 142 -9.06 40.88 57.97
C LYS A 142 -9.19 39.50 58.60
N ASP A 143 -9.91 39.36 59.71
CA ASP A 143 -10.18 38.08 60.36
C ASP A 143 -10.94 37.12 59.43
N SER A 144 -11.88 37.63 58.62
CA SER A 144 -12.58 36.86 57.59
C SER A 144 -11.62 36.37 56.51
N ASN A 145 -10.78 37.27 55.97
CA ASN A 145 -9.81 36.92 54.93
C ASN A 145 -8.78 35.89 55.40
N ILE A 146 -8.32 35.98 56.65
CA ILE A 146 -7.39 35.01 57.25
C ILE A 146 -8.02 33.60 57.25
N LYS A 147 -9.32 33.48 57.53
CA LYS A 147 -10.01 32.17 57.48
C LYS A 147 -10.03 31.61 56.06
N ILE A 148 -10.33 32.44 55.06
CA ILE A 148 -10.34 32.04 53.65
C ILE A 148 -8.94 31.58 53.22
N TYR A 149 -7.91 32.38 53.46
CA TYR A 149 -6.54 32.02 53.12
C TYR A 149 -6.06 30.76 53.83
N LYS A 150 -6.48 30.54 55.08
CA LYS A 150 -6.17 29.30 55.81
C LYS A 150 -6.80 28.07 55.16
N THR A 151 -8.03 28.19 54.64
CA THR A 151 -8.67 27.10 53.88
C THR A 151 -7.99 26.88 52.54
N GLU A 152 -7.69 27.93 51.78
CA GLU A 152 -6.98 27.84 50.50
C GLU A 152 -5.60 27.20 50.65
N LEU A 153 -4.84 27.60 51.66
CA LEU A 153 -3.52 27.02 51.95
C LEU A 153 -3.62 25.51 52.23
N LYS A 154 -4.66 25.06 52.93
CA LYS A 154 -4.90 23.62 53.15
C LYS A 154 -5.19 22.89 51.85
N HIS A 155 -5.99 23.46 50.95
CA HIS A 155 -6.28 22.87 49.63
C HIS A 155 -5.03 22.84 48.73
N LEU A 156 -4.29 23.95 48.67
CA LEU A 156 -3.03 24.03 47.94
C LEU A 156 -1.98 23.06 48.47
N GLY A 157 -1.91 22.87 49.80
CA GLY A 157 -1.04 21.88 50.44
C GLY A 157 -1.34 20.46 49.97
N LYS A 158 -2.62 20.05 49.96
CA LYS A 158 -3.04 18.74 49.45
C LYS A 158 -2.70 18.55 47.97
N SER A 159 -3.02 19.55 47.14
CA SER A 159 -2.71 19.50 45.70
C SER A 159 -1.19 19.39 45.44
N ARG A 160 -0.36 20.06 46.26
CA ARG A 160 1.11 19.93 46.19
C ARG A 160 1.57 18.52 46.57
N GLU A 161 1.00 17.92 47.61
CA GLU A 161 1.33 16.55 48.03
C GLU A 161 0.94 15.53 46.94
N GLU A 162 -0.25 15.65 46.35
CA GLU A 162 -0.70 14.82 45.23
C GLU A 162 0.22 14.96 44.01
N ALA A 163 0.57 16.20 43.64
CA ALA A 163 1.50 16.47 42.53
C ALA A 163 2.90 15.87 42.79
N ASN A 164 3.37 15.88 44.04
CA ASN A 164 4.64 15.28 44.39
C ASN A 164 4.59 13.74 44.34
N LYS A 165 3.50 13.11 44.77
CA LYS A 165 3.31 11.66 44.63
C LYS A 165 3.36 11.23 43.17
N LEU A 166 2.59 11.90 42.31
CA LEU A 166 2.59 11.63 40.86
C LEU A 166 3.96 11.86 40.22
N ARG A 167 4.72 12.86 40.66
CA ARG A 167 6.08 13.09 40.16
C ARG A 167 7.03 11.96 40.54
N ASN A 168 6.94 11.45 41.76
CA ASN A 168 7.76 10.32 42.22
C ASN A 168 7.38 9.04 41.46
N GLU A 169 6.08 8.74 41.33
CA GLU A 169 5.62 7.59 40.53
C GLU A 169 6.11 7.67 39.08
N ARG A 170 6.03 8.85 38.46
CA ARG A 170 6.57 9.07 37.11
C ARG A 170 8.08 8.83 37.04
N GLN A 171 8.83 9.23 38.06
CA GLN A 171 10.27 9.01 38.11
C GLN A 171 10.59 7.52 38.22
N ASP A 172 9.87 6.80 39.07
CA ASP A 172 10.05 5.34 39.25
C ASP A 172 9.70 4.59 37.95
N LEU A 173 8.59 4.94 37.29
CA LEU A 173 8.21 4.37 36.00
C LEU A 173 9.26 4.67 34.92
N GLN A 174 9.79 5.89 34.87
CA GLN A 174 10.83 6.26 33.92
C GLN A 174 12.10 5.41 34.12
N GLN A 175 12.47 5.17 35.38
CA GLN A 175 13.62 4.32 35.71
C GLN A 175 13.37 2.86 35.34
N SER A 176 12.14 2.35 35.48
CA SER A 176 11.76 1.02 34.97
C SER A 176 11.95 0.95 33.46
N ILE A 177 11.39 1.91 32.72
CA ILE A 177 11.48 1.98 31.25
C ILE A 177 12.94 1.96 30.79
N GLU A 178 13.81 2.73 31.44
CA GLU A 178 15.24 2.74 31.12
C GLU A 178 15.90 1.37 31.37
N ASN A 179 15.50 0.66 32.43
CA ASN A 179 15.99 -0.69 32.70
C ASN A 179 15.49 -1.69 31.64
N GLU A 180 14.21 -1.63 31.25
CA GLU A 180 13.65 -2.49 30.21
C GLU A 180 14.27 -2.20 28.83
N GLN A 181 14.60 -0.94 28.53
CA GLN A 181 15.32 -0.59 27.32
C GLN A 181 16.74 -1.15 27.30
N ARG A 182 17.43 -1.17 28.45
CA ARG A 182 18.76 -1.80 28.56
C ARG A 182 18.69 -3.32 28.37
N THR A 183 17.68 -3.98 28.93
CA THR A 183 17.51 -5.43 28.73
C THR A 183 17.18 -5.74 27.27
N LEU A 184 16.31 -4.95 26.65
CA LEU A 184 15.99 -5.07 25.22
C LEU A 184 17.24 -4.92 24.35
N ALA A 185 18.06 -3.89 24.61
CA ALA A 185 19.31 -3.67 23.87
C ALA A 185 20.29 -4.86 24.03
N SER A 186 20.40 -5.42 25.22
CA SER A 186 21.22 -6.62 25.48
C SER A 186 20.71 -7.86 24.73
N VAL A 187 19.39 -8.06 24.67
CA VAL A 187 18.78 -9.15 23.90
C VAL A 187 18.99 -8.94 22.41
N GLN A 188 18.80 -7.72 21.91
CA GLN A 188 19.01 -7.37 20.51
C GLN A 188 20.47 -7.64 20.10
N GLN A 189 21.44 -7.23 20.91
CA GLN A 189 22.86 -7.48 20.67
C GLN A 189 23.19 -8.98 20.57
N LYS A 190 22.46 -9.84 21.30
CA LYS A 190 22.60 -11.30 21.19
C LYS A 190 21.87 -11.87 19.97
N LEU A 191 20.81 -11.22 19.50
CA LEU A 191 20.00 -11.66 18.38
C LEU A 191 20.68 -11.35 17.03
N ASP A 192 21.33 -10.20 16.91
CA ASP A 192 22.02 -9.77 15.69
C ASP A 192 22.99 -10.83 15.11
N PRO A 193 23.93 -11.42 15.86
CA PRO A 193 24.84 -12.44 15.32
C PRO A 193 24.13 -13.74 14.95
N ILE A 194 23.01 -14.06 15.62
CA ILE A 194 22.20 -15.24 15.28
C ILE A 194 21.51 -15.02 13.93
N VAL A 195 20.97 -13.82 13.70
CA VAL A 195 20.34 -13.44 12.43
C VAL A 195 21.36 -13.44 11.30
N GLU A 196 22.55 -12.87 11.50
CA GLU A 196 23.65 -12.93 10.52
C GLU A 196 24.01 -14.37 10.18
N ARG A 197 24.19 -15.23 11.19
CA ARG A 197 24.53 -16.63 10.99
C ARG A 197 23.42 -17.40 10.26
N LEU A 198 22.16 -17.08 10.53
CA LEU A 198 21.01 -17.67 9.85
C LEU A 198 20.95 -17.24 8.38
N ASN A 199 21.26 -15.99 8.06
CA ASN A 199 21.37 -15.51 6.68
C ASN A 199 22.52 -16.21 5.94
N LEU A 200 23.66 -16.40 6.60
CA LEU A 200 24.77 -17.18 6.03
C LEU A 200 24.35 -18.62 5.73
N TYR A 201 23.65 -19.30 6.66
CA TYR A 201 23.16 -20.65 6.41
C TYR A 201 22.16 -20.70 5.26
N LYS A 202 21.27 -19.70 5.10
CA LYS A 202 20.38 -19.61 3.95
C LYS A 202 21.14 -19.49 2.63
N GLN A 203 22.19 -18.67 2.59
CA GLN A 203 23.04 -18.54 1.41
C GLN A 203 23.76 -19.85 1.09
N LYS A 204 24.36 -20.50 2.10
CA LYS A 204 25.00 -21.82 1.94
C LYS A 204 24.03 -22.90 1.49
N TYR A 205 22.80 -22.88 1.97
CA TYR A 205 21.76 -23.79 1.52
C TYR A 205 21.39 -23.58 0.04
N ALA A 206 21.32 -22.32 -0.41
CA ALA A 206 21.10 -22.00 -1.83
C ALA A 206 22.27 -22.47 -2.71
N GLU A 207 23.53 -22.25 -2.29
CA GLU A 207 24.72 -22.79 -2.97
C GLU A 207 24.65 -24.32 -3.06
N LEU A 208 24.23 -25.00 -1.99
CA LEU A 208 24.12 -26.46 -1.95
C LEU A 208 23.04 -26.98 -2.93
N ILE A 209 21.90 -26.28 -3.03
CA ILE A 209 20.88 -26.60 -4.04
C ILE A 209 21.44 -26.47 -5.46
N GLN A 210 22.23 -25.42 -5.73
CA GLN A 210 22.84 -25.22 -7.04
C GLN A 210 23.83 -26.34 -7.38
N ILE A 211 24.75 -26.66 -6.45
CA ILE A 211 25.70 -27.76 -6.62
C ILE A 211 24.96 -29.09 -6.83
N GLN A 212 23.87 -29.34 -6.10
CA GLN A 212 23.08 -30.56 -6.27
C GLN A 212 22.41 -30.64 -7.65
N ALA A 213 22.00 -29.51 -8.22
CA ALA A 213 21.47 -29.44 -9.58
C ALA A 213 22.56 -29.70 -10.63
N GLU A 214 23.76 -29.13 -10.43
CA GLU A 214 24.93 -29.36 -11.29
C GLU A 214 25.36 -30.83 -11.26
N ILE A 215 25.42 -31.46 -10.08
CA ILE A 215 25.72 -32.90 -9.93
C ILE A 215 24.72 -33.74 -10.73
N LYS A 216 23.42 -33.46 -10.60
CA LYS A 216 22.39 -34.19 -11.35
C LYS A 216 22.55 -34.02 -12.86
N SER A 217 22.88 -32.83 -13.34
CA SER A 217 23.15 -32.57 -14.76
C SER A 217 24.33 -33.41 -15.25
N CYS A 218 25.46 -33.37 -14.54
CA CYS A 218 26.63 -34.18 -14.85
C CYS A 218 26.35 -35.69 -14.82
N GLU A 219 25.55 -36.17 -13.85
CA GLU A 219 25.14 -37.58 -13.80
C GLU A 219 24.31 -37.98 -15.01
N THR A 220 23.37 -37.13 -15.45
CA THR A 220 22.59 -37.38 -16.66
C THR A 220 23.45 -37.36 -17.92
N GLU A 221 24.38 -36.42 -18.05
CA GLU A 221 25.33 -36.35 -19.17
C GLU A 221 26.24 -37.58 -19.21
N LYS A 222 26.78 -37.98 -18.05
CA LYS A 222 27.58 -39.20 -17.93
C LYS A 222 26.79 -40.43 -18.36
N SER A 223 25.56 -40.60 -17.86
CA SER A 223 24.72 -41.73 -18.26
C SER A 223 24.46 -41.74 -19.77
N HIS A 224 24.22 -40.58 -20.38
CA HIS A 224 24.03 -40.44 -21.82
C HIS A 224 25.30 -40.79 -22.62
N LEU A 225 26.47 -40.36 -22.14
CA LEU A 225 27.76 -40.71 -22.73
C LEU A 225 28.05 -42.21 -22.58
N ASP A 226 27.81 -42.79 -21.41
CA ASP A 226 27.99 -44.22 -21.16
C ASP A 226 27.06 -45.06 -22.07
N GLU A 227 25.79 -44.67 -22.23
CA GLU A 227 24.88 -45.28 -23.20
C GLU A 227 25.36 -45.11 -24.65
N SER A 228 25.87 -43.92 -25.00
CA SER A 228 26.40 -43.65 -26.34
C SER A 228 27.63 -44.51 -26.64
N VAL A 229 28.56 -44.60 -25.69
CA VAL A 229 29.75 -45.47 -25.76
C VAL A 229 29.32 -46.93 -25.86
N HIS A 230 28.38 -47.37 -25.03
CA HIS A 230 27.86 -48.74 -25.08
C HIS A 230 27.25 -49.07 -26.44
N ASN A 231 26.43 -48.17 -27.00
CA ASN A 231 25.84 -48.33 -28.32
C ASN A 231 26.89 -48.33 -29.44
N LEU A 232 27.90 -47.47 -29.36
CA LEU A 232 29.01 -47.44 -30.32
C LEU A 232 29.81 -48.74 -30.26
N LEU A 233 30.21 -49.19 -29.07
CA LEU A 233 30.94 -50.45 -28.87
C LEU A 233 30.11 -51.66 -29.33
N ALA A 234 28.81 -51.72 -29.03
CA ALA A 234 27.93 -52.79 -29.50
C ALA A 234 27.80 -52.84 -31.03
N ASN A 235 27.94 -51.70 -31.70
CA ASN A 235 27.91 -51.62 -33.17
C ASN A 235 29.26 -51.94 -33.83
N ILE A 236 30.36 -51.96 -33.06
CA ILE A 236 31.67 -52.37 -33.56
C ILE A 236 31.71 -53.90 -33.61
N LYS A 237 31.69 -54.46 -34.83
CA LYS A 237 31.70 -55.92 -35.07
C LYS A 237 33.09 -56.55 -35.03
N SER A 238 34.15 -55.75 -35.19
CA SER A 238 35.55 -56.19 -35.17
C SER A 238 36.39 -55.07 -34.57
N GLU A 239 36.92 -55.29 -33.38
CA GLU A 239 37.89 -54.38 -32.77
C GLU A 239 39.19 -54.39 -33.59
N PHE A 240 39.73 -53.20 -33.86
CA PHE A 240 40.98 -53.05 -34.60
C PHE A 240 42.15 -53.12 -33.62
N GLU A 241 43.01 -54.12 -33.80
CA GLU A 241 44.23 -54.27 -33.00
C GLU A 241 45.41 -53.63 -33.77
N GLY A 242 45.71 -52.36 -33.47
CA GLY A 242 46.80 -51.61 -34.08
C GLY A 242 46.98 -50.23 -33.45
N THR A 243 47.96 -49.47 -33.91
CA THR A 243 48.18 -48.08 -33.47
C THR A 243 47.22 -47.10 -34.16
N ASP A 244 46.96 -45.93 -33.56
CA ASP A 244 46.05 -44.91 -34.11
C ASP A 244 46.46 -44.45 -35.53
N GLU A 245 47.77 -44.40 -35.81
CA GLU A 245 48.31 -44.07 -37.12
C GLU A 245 48.02 -45.17 -38.15
N GLU A 246 48.12 -46.45 -37.76
CA GLU A 246 47.75 -47.58 -38.61
C GLU A 246 46.25 -47.62 -38.87
N LEU A 247 45.40 -47.33 -37.88
CA LEU A 247 43.95 -47.25 -38.06
C LEU A 247 43.57 -46.14 -39.04
N ALA A 248 44.19 -44.96 -38.93
CA ALA A 248 43.95 -43.85 -39.85
C ALA A 248 44.29 -44.23 -41.30
N THR A 249 45.43 -44.90 -41.52
CA THR A 249 45.80 -45.37 -42.86
C THR A 249 44.88 -46.48 -43.37
N VAL A 250 44.38 -47.37 -42.50
CA VAL A 250 43.43 -48.43 -42.88
C VAL A 250 42.06 -47.84 -43.22
N VAL A 251 41.58 -46.81 -42.51
CA VAL A 251 40.33 -46.11 -42.86
C VAL A 251 40.46 -45.41 -44.21
N GLU A 252 41.54 -44.67 -44.43
CA GLU A 252 41.78 -43.98 -45.70
C GLU A 252 41.92 -44.97 -46.88
N ASN A 253 42.62 -46.09 -46.66
CA ASN A 253 42.71 -47.17 -47.63
C ASN A 253 41.37 -47.90 -47.82
N ALA A 254 40.55 -48.04 -46.78
CA ALA A 254 39.24 -48.67 -46.86
C ALA A 254 38.25 -47.81 -47.64
N ASP A 255 38.27 -46.48 -47.49
CA ASP A 255 37.48 -45.57 -48.33
C ASP A 255 37.88 -45.70 -49.80
N ALA A 256 39.20 -45.70 -50.09
CA ALA A 256 39.71 -45.92 -51.44
C ALA A 256 39.38 -47.33 -51.98
N GLU A 257 39.32 -48.36 -51.12
CA GLU A 257 38.93 -49.73 -51.50
C GLU A 257 37.41 -49.85 -51.70
N LEU A 258 36.61 -49.13 -50.92
CA LEU A 258 35.15 -49.03 -51.06
C LEU A 258 34.79 -48.40 -52.41
N ASP A 259 35.43 -47.27 -52.74
CA ASP A 259 35.25 -46.59 -54.03
C ASP A 259 35.62 -47.52 -55.20
N ARG A 260 36.74 -48.26 -55.08
CA ARG A 260 37.13 -49.26 -56.09
C ARG A 260 36.11 -50.39 -56.21
N LYS A 261 35.58 -50.90 -55.09
CA LYS A 261 34.55 -51.96 -55.10
C LYS A 261 33.22 -51.48 -55.64
N GLN A 262 32.81 -50.24 -55.36
CA GLN A 262 31.61 -49.63 -55.95
C GLN A 262 31.75 -49.42 -57.45
N LEU A 263 32.93 -48.99 -57.92
CA LEU A 263 33.23 -48.92 -59.36
C LEU A 263 33.23 -50.31 -60.01
N HIS A 264 33.76 -51.33 -59.33
CA HIS A 264 33.74 -52.70 -59.86
C HIS A 264 32.32 -53.30 -59.87
N LEU A 265 31.50 -53.01 -58.85
CA LEU A 265 30.10 -53.43 -58.80
C LEU A 265 29.28 -52.82 -59.93
N THR A 266 29.45 -51.52 -60.20
CA THR A 266 28.77 -50.86 -61.32
C THR A 266 29.17 -51.47 -62.67
N GLN A 267 30.46 -51.76 -62.88
CA GLN A 267 30.94 -52.47 -64.08
C GLN A 267 30.36 -53.89 -64.21
N LEU A 268 30.27 -54.63 -63.10
CA LEU A 268 29.67 -55.96 -63.09
C LEU A 268 28.17 -55.91 -63.36
N ASP A 269 27.45 -54.93 -62.82
CA ASP A 269 26.02 -54.73 -63.08
C ASP A 269 25.77 -54.41 -64.56
N GLU A 270 26.58 -53.54 -65.17
CA GLU A 270 26.53 -53.29 -66.61
C GLU A 270 26.76 -54.57 -67.43
N ALA A 271 27.76 -55.38 -67.04
CA ALA A 271 28.03 -56.66 -67.69
C ALA A 271 26.88 -57.67 -67.51
N ILE A 272 26.25 -57.71 -66.34
CA ILE A 272 25.08 -58.56 -66.07
C ILE A 272 23.89 -58.11 -66.93
N GLN A 273 23.62 -56.80 -67.04
CA GLN A 273 22.56 -56.28 -67.90
C GLN A 273 22.80 -56.66 -69.36
N LEU A 274 24.03 -56.51 -69.86
CA LEU A 274 24.40 -56.91 -71.21
C LEU A 274 24.20 -58.40 -71.45
N ASN A 275 24.62 -59.25 -70.50
CA ASN A 275 24.43 -60.70 -70.59
C ASN A 275 22.96 -61.10 -70.50
N ARG A 276 22.14 -60.41 -69.70
CA ARG A 276 20.68 -60.62 -69.66
C ARG A 276 20.02 -60.28 -71.00
N MET A 277 20.46 -59.21 -71.67
CA MET A 277 19.98 -58.90 -73.02
C MET A 277 20.35 -60.00 -74.02
N LYS A 278 21.61 -60.44 -74.03
CA LYS A 278 22.07 -61.54 -74.90
C LYS A 278 21.30 -62.84 -74.64
N LEU A 279 21.03 -63.17 -73.37
CA LEU A 279 20.25 -64.34 -73.01
C LEU A 279 18.81 -64.22 -73.52
N ARG A 280 18.16 -63.07 -73.36
CA ARG A 280 16.80 -62.82 -73.85
C ARG A 280 16.71 -62.96 -75.37
N ASP A 281 17.72 -62.47 -76.10
CA ASP A 281 17.81 -62.63 -77.55
C ASP A 281 17.98 -64.10 -77.96
N ALA A 282 18.87 -64.83 -77.28
CA ALA A 282 19.08 -66.26 -77.52
C ALA A 282 17.83 -67.09 -77.17
N GLU A 283 17.13 -66.78 -76.08
CA GLU A 283 15.86 -67.40 -75.70
C GLU A 283 14.76 -67.13 -76.74
N SER A 284 14.70 -65.91 -77.28
CA SER A 284 13.78 -65.57 -78.38
C SER A 284 14.05 -66.42 -79.62
N GLN A 285 15.33 -66.57 -80.00
CA GLN A 285 15.73 -67.42 -81.12
C GLN A 285 15.41 -68.90 -80.85
N ARG A 286 15.72 -69.40 -79.66
CA ARG A 286 15.40 -70.77 -79.23
C ARG A 286 13.89 -71.04 -79.29
N ASN A 287 13.07 -70.10 -78.81
CA ASN A 287 11.63 -70.25 -78.82
C ASN A 287 11.07 -70.26 -80.26
N LYS A 288 11.61 -69.44 -81.17
CA LYS A 288 11.25 -69.49 -82.60
C LYS A 288 11.53 -70.85 -83.21
N LEU A 289 12.75 -71.37 -83.01
CA LEU A 289 13.13 -72.70 -83.51
C LEU A 289 12.29 -73.82 -82.87
N SER A 290 11.95 -73.70 -81.58
CA SER A 290 11.09 -74.68 -80.90
C SER A 290 9.68 -74.74 -81.49
N VAL A 291 9.11 -73.59 -81.89
CA VAL A 291 7.82 -73.55 -82.59
C VAL A 291 7.91 -74.21 -83.96
N GLU A 292 9.00 -73.96 -84.69
CA GLU A 292 9.24 -74.54 -86.01
C GLU A 292 9.41 -76.07 -85.93
N ILE A 293 10.16 -76.57 -84.94
CA ILE A 293 10.28 -78.00 -84.65
C ILE A 293 8.91 -78.60 -84.33
N ALA A 294 8.11 -77.98 -83.44
CA ALA A 294 6.79 -78.48 -83.10
C ALA A 294 5.84 -78.53 -84.30
N GLN A 295 5.91 -77.55 -85.22
CA GLN A 295 5.13 -77.55 -86.46
C GLN A 295 5.55 -78.70 -87.39
N LEU A 296 6.85 -78.91 -87.56
CA LEU A 296 7.38 -80.02 -88.36
C LEU A 296 7.01 -81.38 -87.76
N GLU A 297 7.11 -81.54 -86.44
CA GLU A 297 6.69 -82.76 -85.73
C GLU A 297 5.19 -83.04 -85.92
N MET A 298 4.34 -81.99 -85.88
CA MET A 298 2.90 -82.12 -86.13
C MET A 298 2.61 -82.54 -87.57
N GLN A 299 3.33 -81.99 -88.56
CA GLN A 299 3.22 -82.40 -89.96
C GLN A 299 3.64 -83.87 -90.15
N VAL A 300 4.75 -84.27 -89.54
CA VAL A 300 5.20 -85.68 -89.57
C VAL A 300 4.17 -86.59 -88.93
N LYS A 301 3.56 -86.20 -87.81
CA LYS A 301 2.50 -86.99 -87.16
C LYS A 301 1.26 -87.09 -88.06
N HIS A 302 0.82 -86.00 -88.67
CA HIS A 302 -0.34 -86.00 -89.57
C HIS A 302 -0.11 -86.89 -90.80
N LEU A 303 1.12 -86.94 -91.33
CA LEU A 303 1.49 -87.85 -92.40
C LEU A 303 1.48 -89.32 -91.93
N LYS A 304 2.01 -89.61 -90.73
CA LYS A 304 1.98 -90.96 -90.14
C LYS A 304 0.55 -91.44 -89.88
N ASP A 305 -0.32 -90.61 -89.32
CA ASP A 305 -1.73 -90.94 -89.09
C ASP A 305 -2.45 -91.16 -90.42
N GLY A 306 -2.14 -90.38 -91.46
CA GLY A 306 -2.63 -90.59 -92.82
C GLY A 306 -2.21 -91.94 -93.41
N ILE A 307 -0.94 -92.34 -93.25
CA ILE A 307 -0.44 -93.65 -93.67
C ILE A 307 -1.16 -94.78 -92.92
N SER A 308 -1.32 -94.65 -91.60
CA SER A 308 -2.02 -95.66 -90.80
C SER A 308 -3.50 -95.79 -91.21
N THR A 309 -4.18 -94.68 -91.48
CA THR A 309 -5.57 -94.68 -91.94
C THR A 309 -5.70 -95.36 -93.31
N ARG A 310 -4.80 -95.03 -94.25
CA ARG A 310 -4.72 -95.67 -95.56
C ARG A 310 -4.54 -97.18 -95.42
N ASP A 311 -3.59 -97.60 -94.60
CA ASP A 311 -3.25 -99.01 -94.45
C ASP A 311 -4.39 -99.79 -93.76
N ASN A 312 -5.05 -99.21 -92.77
CA ASN A 312 -6.25 -99.78 -92.15
C ASN A 312 -7.41 -99.94 -93.14
N LEU A 313 -7.66 -98.93 -93.99
CA LEU A 313 -8.68 -99.01 -95.05
C LEU A 313 -8.33 -100.10 -96.08
N LEU A 314 -7.06 -100.22 -96.45
CA LEU A 314 -6.56 -101.27 -97.35
C LEU A 314 -6.72 -102.66 -96.74
N LEU A 315 -6.34 -102.83 -95.47
CA LEU A 315 -6.51 -104.07 -94.71
C LEU A 315 -7.98 -104.47 -94.61
N SER A 316 -8.85 -103.52 -94.26
CA SER A 316 -10.29 -103.75 -94.17
C SER A 316 -10.87 -104.18 -95.52
N ALA A 317 -10.50 -103.52 -96.62
CA ALA A 317 -10.94 -103.90 -97.94
C ALA A 317 -10.43 -105.30 -98.35
N LEU A 318 -9.15 -105.60 -98.12
CA LEU A 318 -8.58 -106.91 -98.45
C LEU A 318 -9.23 -108.04 -97.66
N GLN A 319 -9.46 -107.85 -96.35
CA GLN A 319 -10.15 -108.83 -95.50
C GLN A 319 -11.60 -109.03 -95.92
N HIS A 320 -12.34 -107.97 -96.23
CA HIS A 320 -13.76 -108.07 -96.58
C HIS A 320 -14.00 -108.87 -97.88
N TYR A 321 -13.04 -108.84 -98.82
CA TYR A 321 -13.10 -109.60 -100.07
C TYR A 321 -12.26 -110.88 -100.06
N ASN A 322 -11.79 -111.33 -98.88
CA ASN A 322 -11.01 -112.55 -98.68
C ASN A 322 -9.73 -112.63 -99.56
N LEU A 323 -9.10 -111.48 -99.80
CA LEU A 323 -7.84 -111.37 -100.53
C LEU A 323 -6.64 -111.53 -99.59
N PRO A 324 -5.46 -111.93 -100.11
CA PRO A 324 -4.25 -112.06 -99.30
C PRO A 324 -3.94 -110.74 -98.58
N VAL A 325 -3.82 -110.82 -97.26
CA VAL A 325 -3.49 -109.69 -96.39
C VAL A 325 -1.96 -109.57 -96.28
N PHE A 326 -1.44 -108.34 -96.19
CA PHE A 326 -0.02 -108.10 -95.95
C PHE A 326 0.29 -108.13 -94.45
N ASP A 327 1.38 -108.81 -94.07
CA ASP A 327 1.78 -108.96 -92.66
C ASP A 327 2.63 -107.79 -92.13
N ASP A 328 3.23 -106.97 -93.01
CA ASP A 328 4.11 -105.85 -92.63
C ASP A 328 3.44 -104.48 -92.84
N LEU A 329 3.41 -103.67 -91.76
CA LEU A 329 2.90 -102.29 -91.74
C LEU A 329 4.01 -101.29 -91.33
N PRO A 330 4.03 -100.06 -91.89
CA PRO A 330 3.14 -99.53 -92.92
C PRO A 330 3.41 -100.13 -94.30
N ALA A 331 2.36 -100.29 -95.11
CA ALA A 331 2.46 -100.98 -96.40
C ALA A 331 3.33 -100.18 -97.38
N ASN A 332 4.33 -100.85 -97.96
CA ASN A 332 5.21 -100.26 -98.95
C ASN A 332 4.45 -99.96 -100.26
N GLU A 333 4.96 -99.02 -101.05
CA GLU A 333 4.28 -98.49 -102.23
C GLU A 333 3.88 -99.57 -103.25
N GLU A 334 4.74 -100.59 -103.42
CA GLU A 334 4.44 -101.77 -104.26
C GLU A 334 3.32 -102.67 -103.72
N GLN A 335 3.25 -102.84 -102.39
CA GLN A 335 2.21 -103.64 -101.73
C GLN A 335 0.85 -102.96 -101.87
N VAL A 336 0.80 -101.64 -101.63
CA VAL A 336 -0.39 -100.81 -101.87
C VAL A 336 -0.83 -100.90 -103.33
N ALA A 337 0.10 -100.75 -104.28
CA ALA A 337 -0.20 -100.84 -105.71
C ALA A 337 -0.67 -102.24 -106.16
N SER A 338 -0.18 -103.31 -105.52
CA SER A 338 -0.61 -104.69 -105.78
C SER A 338 -2.02 -104.94 -105.26
N ALA A 339 -2.34 -104.55 -104.02
CA ALA A 339 -3.67 -104.71 -103.44
C ALA A 339 -4.73 -103.90 -104.20
N VAL A 340 -4.42 -102.65 -104.57
CA VAL A 340 -5.33 -101.84 -105.39
C VAL A 340 -5.58 -102.50 -106.76
N ARG A 341 -4.58 -103.14 -107.37
CA ARG A 341 -4.77 -103.90 -108.62
C ARG A 341 -5.69 -105.11 -108.42
N HIS A 342 -5.53 -105.87 -107.33
CA HIS A 342 -6.38 -107.03 -107.03
C HIS A 342 -7.82 -106.61 -106.71
N LEU A 343 -8.02 -105.57 -105.89
CA LEU A 343 -9.33 -105.01 -105.61
C LEU A 343 -10.01 -104.50 -106.89
N ASN A 344 -9.28 -103.81 -107.78
CA ASN A 344 -9.83 -103.37 -109.07
C ASN A 344 -10.15 -104.54 -110.02
N SER A 345 -9.36 -105.63 -109.99
CA SER A 345 -9.66 -106.86 -110.73
C SER A 345 -10.96 -107.51 -110.21
N LEU A 346 -11.14 -107.55 -108.89
CA LEU A 346 -12.35 -108.06 -108.25
C LEU A 346 -13.56 -107.19 -108.59
N LEU A 347 -13.43 -105.86 -108.52
CA LEU A 347 -14.46 -104.91 -108.92
C LEU A 347 -14.91 -105.17 -110.37
N ARG A 348 -13.97 -105.34 -111.29
CA ARG A 348 -14.26 -105.67 -112.70
C ARG A 348 -14.93 -107.04 -112.87
N SER A 349 -14.60 -108.03 -112.04
CA SER A 349 -15.25 -109.35 -112.07
C SER A 349 -16.67 -109.33 -111.50
N VAL A 350 -16.91 -108.52 -110.46
CA VAL A 350 -18.23 -108.31 -109.87
C VAL A 350 -19.11 -107.54 -110.85
N ASP A 351 -18.60 -106.47 -111.46
CA ASP A 351 -19.30 -105.73 -112.52
C ASP A 351 -19.65 -106.65 -113.72
N ALA A 352 -18.72 -107.52 -114.14
CA ALA A 352 -18.96 -108.49 -115.22
C ALA A 352 -20.05 -109.52 -114.85
N SER A 353 -20.05 -110.01 -113.61
CA SER A 353 -21.08 -110.92 -113.10
C SER A 353 -22.44 -110.23 -112.89
N GLU A 354 -22.47 -108.93 -112.58
CA GLU A 354 -23.70 -108.14 -112.50
C GLU A 354 -24.32 -107.92 -113.89
N THR A 355 -23.50 -107.80 -114.94
CA THR A 355 -23.97 -107.81 -116.34
C THR A 355 -24.49 -109.18 -116.81
N GLU A 356 -23.95 -110.30 -116.33
CA GLU A 356 -24.49 -111.65 -116.64
C GLU A 356 -25.79 -111.95 -115.85
N LEU A 357 -25.93 -111.44 -114.63
CA LEU A 357 -27.19 -111.51 -113.85
C LEU A 357 -28.32 -110.64 -114.45
N LYS A 358 -27.98 -109.57 -115.19
CA LYS A 358 -28.96 -108.74 -115.93
C LYS A 358 -29.54 -109.39 -117.20
N VAL A 359 -29.05 -110.56 -117.63
CA VAL A 359 -29.58 -111.28 -118.82
C VAL A 359 -30.60 -112.37 -118.46
N PHE A 360 -30.63 -112.87 -117.21
CA PHE A 360 -31.49 -114.00 -116.82
C PHE A 360 -32.68 -113.69 -115.90
N LEU A 361 -33.01 -112.40 -115.67
CA LEU A 361 -34.26 -112.00 -115.02
C LEU A 361 -34.93 -110.82 -115.77
N PRO A 362 -35.95 -111.07 -116.61
CA PRO A 362 -36.93 -110.04 -116.97
C PRO A 362 -37.83 -109.84 -115.73
N CYS A 363 -37.52 -108.86 -114.88
CA CYS A 363 -38.04 -107.48 -114.92
C CYS A 363 -39.57 -107.43 -114.83
N GLY A 364 -40.08 -107.61 -113.60
CA GLY A 364 -41.47 -107.39 -113.21
C GLY A 364 -41.53 -106.56 -111.94
N THR A 365 -41.83 -105.28 -112.13
CA THR A 365 -42.14 -104.21 -111.18
C THR A 365 -43.03 -104.59 -109.99
N PHE A 366 -42.59 -104.22 -108.78
CA PHE A 366 -43.50 -103.70 -107.75
C PHE A 366 -42.97 -102.34 -107.30
N ALA A 367 -43.75 -101.31 -107.61
CA ALA A 367 -43.57 -99.95 -107.15
C ALA A 367 -43.93 -99.86 -105.67
N ILE A 368 -43.06 -99.26 -104.85
CA ILE A 368 -43.45 -98.52 -103.66
C ILE A 368 -42.57 -97.27 -103.59
N GLN A 369 -43.26 -96.17 -103.35
CA GLN A 369 -42.81 -94.79 -103.17
C GLN A 369 -41.79 -94.62 -102.05
#